data_AF-X1K8N1-F1
#
_entry.id   AF-X1K8N1-F1
#
_cell.length_a   1.000
_cell.length_b   1.000
_cell.length_c   1.000
_cell.angle_alpha   90.00
_cell.angle_beta   90.00
_cell.angle_gamma   90.00
#
_symmetry.space_group_name_H-M   'P 1'
#
loop_
_entity.id
_entity.type
_entity.pdbx_description
1 polymer ?
#
loop_
_entity_poly.entity_id
_entity_poly.type
_entity_poly.pdbx_seq_one_letter_code
_entity_poly.pdbx_strand_id
1 'polypeptide(L)'
;MTEKEYQNFKQSIFDFLWGELDPIAEEMMKTTGSVPEKEFLPRFAEKRLCGLLIPEEYGGVGLTVSQYLPIVAESSKVNAVFRGIIHMANTTSREVACYGREEQKEEYLPKLATGKLFLAFALTEAKAGTGRDIKSTAVRQGDNYILNGEKHLITCS
;
A
#
# COMPACT_ATOMS: atom_id res chain seq x y z
N MET A 1 -4.98 -18.58 7.61
CA MET A 1 -4.55 -18.64 9.04
C MET A 1 -5.72 -18.86 10.00
N THR A 2 -5.48 -19.51 11.14
CA THR A 2 -6.41 -19.67 12.27
C THR A 2 -6.55 -18.37 13.07
N GLU A 3 -7.58 -18.28 13.92
CA GLU A 3 -7.80 -17.10 14.77
C GLU A 3 -6.61 -16.85 15.72
N LYS A 4 -6.05 -17.91 16.32
CA LYS A 4 -4.89 -17.79 17.21
C LYS A 4 -3.66 -17.28 16.48
N GLU A 5 -3.40 -17.77 15.26
CA GLU A 5 -2.30 -17.30 14.42
C GLU A 5 -2.49 -15.83 14.04
N TYR A 6 -3.72 -15.44 13.68
CA TYR A 6 -4.04 -14.04 13.39
C TYR A 6 -3.79 -13.13 14.60
N GLN A 7 -4.24 -13.50 15.80
CA GLN A 7 -4.03 -12.68 16.99
C GLN A 7 -2.54 -12.51 17.31
N ASN A 8 -1.74 -13.58 17.19
CA ASN A 8 -0.30 -13.52 17.37
C ASN A 8 0.37 -12.62 16.31
N PHE A 9 0.00 -12.77 15.04
CA PHE A 9 0.51 -11.95 13.95
C PHE A 9 0.17 -10.48 14.18
N LYS A 10 -1.10 -10.16 14.46
CA LYS A 10 -1.58 -8.81 14.75
C LYS A 10 -0.81 -8.19 15.92
N GLN A 11 -0.61 -8.93 17.01
CA GLN A 11 0.16 -8.44 18.15
C GLN A 11 1.61 -8.15 17.77
N SER A 12 2.26 -9.01 16.98
CA SER A 12 3.64 -8.77 16.52
C SER A 12 3.76 -7.51 15.66
N ILE A 13 2.72 -7.17 14.89
CA ILE A 13 2.66 -5.91 14.14
C ILE A 13 2.49 -4.74 15.10
N PHE A 14 1.64 -4.85 16.12
CA PHE A 14 1.43 -3.77 17.09
C PHE A 14 2.71 -3.47 17.88
N ASP A 15 3.44 -4.51 18.29
CA ASP A 15 4.72 -4.38 18.97
C ASP A 15 5.75 -3.69 18.06
N PHE A 16 5.76 -4.01 16.76
CA PHE A 16 6.60 -3.31 15.77
C PHE A 16 6.21 -1.84 15.60
N LEU A 17 4.91 -1.55 15.48
CA LEU A 17 4.40 -0.18 15.32
C LEU A 17 4.82 0.72 16.49
N TRP A 18 4.61 0.27 17.72
CA TRP A 18 4.91 1.07 18.91
C TRP A 18 6.38 0.99 19.35
N GLY A 19 7.03 -0.16 19.17
CA GLY A 19 8.41 -0.35 19.62
C GLY A 19 9.45 0.21 18.67
N GLU A 20 9.21 0.10 17.35
CA GLU A 20 10.18 0.51 16.33
C GLU A 20 9.73 1.75 15.56
N LEU A 21 8.47 1.83 15.10
CA LEU A 21 8.06 2.94 14.25
C LEU A 21 7.79 4.23 15.02
N ASP A 22 7.21 4.16 16.21
CA ASP A 22 6.87 5.35 17.01
C ASP A 22 8.09 6.23 17.35
N PRO A 23 9.22 5.68 17.85
CA PRO A 23 10.43 6.49 18.07
C PRO A 23 10.97 7.14 16.79
N ILE A 24 10.90 6.43 15.65
CA ILE A 24 11.39 6.98 14.39
C ILE A 24 10.43 8.05 13.86
N ALA A 25 9.11 7.90 14.05
CA ALA A 25 8.14 8.94 13.72
C ALA A 25 8.42 10.24 14.48
N GLU A 26 8.71 10.15 15.79
CA GLU A 26 9.08 11.32 16.58
C GLU A 26 10.33 12.02 16.05
N GLU A 27 11.37 11.25 15.73
CA GLU A 27 12.62 11.80 15.23
C GLU A 27 12.44 12.44 13.85
N MET A 28 11.68 11.79 12.96
CA MET A 28 11.32 12.30 11.64
C MET A 28 10.60 13.65 11.72
N MET A 29 9.65 13.80 12.64
CA MET A 29 8.93 15.06 12.84
C MET A 29 9.83 16.19 13.33
N LYS A 30 10.86 15.88 14.12
CA LYS A 30 11.79 16.87 14.68
C LYS A 30 12.86 17.33 13.69
N THR A 31 13.22 16.49 12.71
CA THR A 31 14.41 16.70 11.88
C THR A 31 14.10 16.97 10.41
N THR A 32 13.57 15.98 9.70
CA THR A 32 13.57 15.93 8.23
C THR A 32 12.20 16.21 7.62
N GLY A 33 11.12 16.02 8.39
CA GLY A 33 9.74 16.09 7.89
C GLY A 33 9.44 15.11 6.75
N SER A 34 10.32 14.11 6.51
CA SER A 34 10.27 13.20 5.37
C SER A 34 10.60 11.78 5.80
N VAL A 35 9.93 10.81 5.17
CA VAL A 35 10.12 9.38 5.46
C VAL A 35 11.45 8.91 4.89
N PRO A 36 12.42 8.43 5.70
CA PRO A 36 13.59 7.72 5.19
C PRO A 36 13.21 6.36 4.60
N GLU A 37 12.72 6.35 3.35
CA GLU A 37 12.23 5.17 2.64
C GLU A 37 13.23 3.99 2.68
N LYS A 38 14.53 4.29 2.54
CA LYS A 38 15.58 3.27 2.56
C LYS A 38 15.67 2.50 3.88
N GLU A 39 15.26 3.10 4.98
CA GLU A 39 15.24 2.46 6.28
C GLU A 39 13.93 1.72 6.53
N PHE A 40 12.81 2.30 6.10
CA PHE A 40 11.48 1.76 6.41
C PHE A 40 11.01 0.66 5.47
N LEU A 41 11.24 0.78 4.17
CA LEU A 41 10.73 -0.18 3.19
C LEU A 41 11.23 -1.60 3.46
N PRO A 42 12.52 -1.84 3.82
CA PRO A 42 12.97 -3.17 4.20
C PRO A 42 12.26 -3.73 5.44
N ARG A 43 12.06 -2.91 6.48
CA ARG A 43 11.37 -3.33 7.71
C ARG A 43 9.90 -3.66 7.43
N PHE A 44 9.23 -2.87 6.57
CA PHE A 44 7.86 -3.13 6.17
C PHE A 44 7.73 -4.43 5.37
N ALA A 45 8.68 -4.70 4.47
CA ALA A 45 8.74 -5.96 3.74
C ALA A 45 8.99 -7.15 4.67
N GLU A 46 9.92 -7.03 5.63
CA GLU A 46 10.22 -8.06 6.64
C GLU A 46 9.00 -8.39 7.49
N LYS A 47 8.27 -7.37 7.96
CA LYS A 47 7.01 -7.52 8.71
C LYS A 47 5.80 -7.84 7.83
N ARG A 48 6.00 -8.03 6.52
CA ARG A 48 4.97 -8.38 5.52
C ARG A 48 3.83 -7.35 5.42
N LEU A 49 4.10 -6.10 5.76
CA LEU A 49 3.11 -5.01 5.76
C LEU A 49 2.67 -4.58 4.36
N CYS A 50 3.43 -4.88 3.32
CA CYS A 50 3.11 -4.55 1.93
C CYS A 50 2.07 -5.49 1.28
N GLY A 51 1.85 -6.68 1.85
CA GLY A 51 1.04 -7.74 1.25
C GLY A 51 -0.02 -8.32 2.16
N LEU A 52 -0.54 -7.56 3.12
CA LEU A 52 -1.55 -8.02 4.08
C LEU A 52 -2.82 -8.54 3.40
N LEU A 53 -3.31 -7.84 2.36
CA LEU A 53 -4.54 -8.20 1.63
C LEU A 53 -4.29 -9.04 0.37
N ILE A 54 -3.03 -9.30 0.02
CA ILE A 54 -2.68 -10.13 -1.14
C ILE A 54 -2.89 -11.61 -0.77
N PRO A 55 -3.48 -12.43 -1.65
CA PRO A 55 -3.65 -13.87 -1.40
C PRO A 55 -2.32 -14.59 -1.17
N GLU A 56 -2.35 -15.65 -0.35
CA GLU A 56 -1.15 -16.43 0.02
C GLU A 56 -0.44 -17.04 -1.20
N GLU A 57 -1.19 -17.46 -2.22
CA GLU A 57 -0.65 -18.04 -3.47
C GLU A 57 0.27 -17.07 -4.24
N TYR A 58 0.10 -15.76 -4.03
CA TYR A 58 0.95 -14.72 -4.61
C TYR A 58 1.99 -14.18 -3.61
N GLY A 59 2.23 -14.87 -2.49
CA GLY A 59 3.20 -14.49 -1.46
C GLY A 59 2.69 -13.48 -0.42
N GLY A 60 1.39 -13.13 -0.48
CA GLY A 60 0.75 -12.27 0.51
C GLY A 60 0.42 -12.97 1.82
N VAL A 61 -0.17 -12.23 2.76
CA VAL A 61 -0.60 -12.75 4.07
C VAL A 61 -2.02 -13.31 4.01
N GLY A 62 -2.84 -12.88 3.03
CA GLY A 62 -4.20 -13.39 2.85
C GLY A 62 -5.21 -12.92 3.91
N LEU A 63 -5.00 -11.76 4.55
CA LEU A 63 -5.94 -11.23 5.51
C LEU A 63 -7.26 -10.82 4.84
N THR A 64 -8.36 -11.07 5.55
CA THR A 64 -9.64 -10.44 5.22
C THR A 64 -9.59 -8.94 5.55
N VAL A 65 -10.51 -8.16 4.95
CA VAL A 65 -10.64 -6.73 5.27
C VAL A 65 -10.87 -6.51 6.77
N SER A 66 -11.71 -7.34 7.41
CA SER A 66 -11.97 -7.27 8.85
C SER A 66 -10.73 -7.52 9.72
N GLN A 67 -9.82 -8.38 9.27
CA GLN A 67 -8.55 -8.65 9.95
C GLN A 67 -7.50 -7.55 9.70
N TYR A 68 -7.55 -6.91 8.54
CA TYR A 68 -6.66 -5.83 8.16
C TYR A 68 -6.99 -4.49 8.84
N LEU A 69 -8.28 -4.15 8.99
CA LEU A 69 -8.71 -2.86 9.54
C LEU A 69 -8.11 -2.52 10.92
N PRO A 70 -8.02 -3.45 11.90
CA PRO A 70 -7.35 -3.19 13.17
C PRO A 70 -5.88 -2.77 13.03
N ILE A 71 -5.14 -3.34 12.06
CA ILE A 71 -3.73 -2.99 11.80
C ILE A 71 -3.61 -1.56 11.31
N VAL A 72 -4.49 -1.15 10.38
CA VAL A 72 -4.54 0.24 9.89
C VAL A 72 -4.93 1.21 11.00
N ALA A 73 -5.92 0.83 11.82
CA ALA A 73 -6.39 1.65 12.93
C ALA A 73 -5.28 1.88 13.96
N GLU A 74 -4.51 0.83 14.29
CA GLU A 74 -3.40 0.94 15.22
C GLU A 74 -2.26 1.78 14.64
N SER A 75 -1.89 1.53 13.38
CA SER A 75 -0.87 2.33 12.68
C SER A 75 -1.22 3.82 12.62
N SER A 76 -2.51 4.16 12.54
CA SER A 76 -2.99 5.55 12.57
C SER A 76 -2.69 6.27 13.89
N LYS A 77 -2.58 5.53 15.00
CA LYS A 77 -2.27 6.09 16.33
C LYS A 77 -0.79 6.46 16.47
N VAL A 78 0.07 5.73 15.76
CA VAL A 78 1.51 5.96 15.74
C VAL A 78 1.85 7.11 14.80
N ASN A 79 1.52 6.98 13.52
CA ASN A 79 1.85 8.02 12.55
C ASN A 79 1.00 7.92 11.27
N ALA A 80 0.44 9.06 10.84
CA ALA A 80 -0.41 9.15 9.65
C ALA A 80 0.32 8.73 8.35
N VAL A 81 1.63 8.96 8.25
CA VAL A 81 2.41 8.64 7.06
C VAL A 81 2.63 7.13 6.92
N PHE A 82 3.02 6.45 8.00
CA PHE A 82 3.14 4.99 7.99
C PHE A 82 1.82 4.31 7.69
N ARG A 83 0.73 4.81 8.29
CA ARG A 83 -0.61 4.35 7.92
C ARG A 83 -0.90 4.59 6.45
N GLY A 84 -0.52 5.74 5.90
CA GLY A 84 -0.62 6.07 4.48
C GLY A 84 0.03 5.00 3.60
N ILE A 85 1.28 4.65 3.88
CA ILE A 85 2.07 3.65 3.15
C ILE A 85 1.43 2.25 3.25
N ILE A 86 1.12 1.78 4.47
CA ILE A 86 0.47 0.47 4.67
C ILE A 86 -0.84 0.42 3.89
N HIS A 87 -1.63 1.48 3.97
CA HIS A 87 -2.92 1.50 3.29
C HIS A 87 -2.78 1.46 1.77
N MET A 88 -1.94 2.31 1.21
CA MET A 88 -1.74 2.38 -0.24
C MET A 88 -1.20 1.06 -0.80
N ALA A 89 -0.22 0.45 -0.14
CA ALA A 89 0.34 -0.83 -0.57
C ALA A 89 -0.72 -1.95 -0.62
N ASN A 90 -1.65 -1.96 0.33
CA ASN A 90 -2.64 -3.02 0.47
C ASN A 90 -3.91 -2.80 -0.34
N THR A 91 -4.41 -1.56 -0.45
CA THR A 91 -5.63 -1.29 -1.22
C THR A 91 -5.38 -1.39 -2.72
N THR A 92 -4.29 -0.82 -3.22
CA THR A 92 -3.95 -0.89 -4.65
C THR A 92 -3.63 -2.31 -5.11
N SER A 93 -2.89 -3.09 -4.31
CA SER A 93 -2.62 -4.50 -4.63
C SER A 93 -3.87 -5.37 -4.57
N ARG A 94 -4.81 -5.09 -3.66
CA ARG A 94 -6.12 -5.74 -3.65
C ARG A 94 -6.91 -5.48 -4.93
N GLU A 95 -6.87 -4.28 -5.49
CA GLU A 95 -7.54 -3.99 -6.77
C GLU A 95 -6.95 -4.85 -7.90
N VAL A 96 -5.62 -5.04 -7.93
CA VAL A 96 -4.97 -5.97 -8.89
C VAL A 96 -5.42 -7.41 -8.64
N ALA A 97 -5.49 -7.86 -7.38
CA ALA A 97 -5.94 -9.20 -7.05
C ALA A 97 -7.42 -9.45 -7.42
N CYS A 98 -8.28 -8.43 -7.30
CA CYS A 98 -9.69 -8.54 -7.62
C CYS A 98 -10.00 -8.43 -9.13
N TYR A 99 -9.30 -7.54 -9.85
CA TYR A 99 -9.68 -7.14 -11.21
C TYR A 99 -8.63 -7.42 -12.28
N GLY A 100 -7.40 -7.78 -11.90
CA GLY A 100 -6.35 -8.16 -12.84
C GLY A 100 -6.71 -9.44 -13.60
N ARG A 101 -6.14 -9.59 -14.80
CA ARG A 101 -6.04 -10.90 -15.47
C ARG A 101 -5.00 -11.76 -14.75
N GLU A 102 -5.08 -13.09 -14.90
CA GLU A 102 -4.15 -14.02 -14.24
C GLU A 102 -2.68 -13.67 -14.52
N GLU A 103 -2.32 -13.38 -15.77
CA GLU A 103 -0.97 -12.96 -16.16
C GLU A 103 -0.50 -11.69 -15.38
N GLN A 104 -1.41 -10.73 -15.15
CA GLN A 104 -1.09 -9.52 -14.38
C GLN A 104 -0.95 -9.82 -12.89
N LYS A 105 -1.76 -10.73 -12.36
CA LYS A 105 -1.69 -11.15 -10.95
C LYS A 105 -0.36 -11.85 -10.68
N GLU A 106 -0.01 -12.83 -11.52
CA GLU A 106 1.25 -13.58 -11.45
C GLU A 106 2.46 -12.65 -11.57
N GLU A 107 2.40 -11.65 -12.47
CA GLU A 107 3.51 -10.72 -12.65
C GLU A 107 3.67 -9.73 -11.49
N TYR A 108 2.57 -9.15 -11.01
CA TYR A 108 2.63 -7.99 -10.10
C TYR A 108 2.48 -8.36 -8.63
N LEU A 109 1.55 -9.24 -8.26
CA LEU A 109 1.23 -9.50 -6.85
C LEU A 109 2.43 -10.01 -6.04
N PRO A 110 3.33 -10.89 -6.54
CA PRO A 110 4.53 -11.28 -5.79
C PRO A 110 5.50 -10.13 -5.53
N LYS A 111 5.62 -9.19 -6.48
CA LYS A 111 6.47 -8.00 -6.34
C LYS A 111 5.86 -7.01 -5.34
N LEU A 112 4.53 -6.86 -5.36
CA LEU A 112 3.78 -6.03 -4.43
C LEU A 112 3.82 -6.58 -3.00
N ALA A 113 3.64 -7.89 -2.83
CA ALA A 113 3.68 -8.56 -1.54
C ALA A 113 5.03 -8.39 -0.81
N THR A 114 6.11 -8.32 -1.58
CA THR A 114 7.48 -8.15 -1.07
C THR A 114 7.93 -6.69 -0.96
N GLY A 115 7.09 -5.73 -1.35
CA GLY A 115 7.47 -4.31 -1.38
C GLY A 115 8.57 -3.99 -2.41
N LYS A 116 8.82 -4.88 -3.39
CA LYS A 116 9.74 -4.60 -4.52
C LYS A 116 9.10 -3.70 -5.57
N LEU A 117 7.78 -3.67 -5.59
CA LEU A 117 6.96 -2.79 -6.41
C LEU A 117 5.96 -2.08 -5.51
N PHE A 118 5.69 -0.81 -5.79
CA PHE A 118 4.61 -0.04 -5.18
C PHE A 118 3.72 0.50 -6.28
N LEU A 119 2.42 0.60 -5.99
CA LEU A 119 1.45 1.23 -6.87
C LEU A 119 0.96 2.53 -6.23
N ALA A 120 0.75 3.51 -7.08
CA ALA A 120 0.04 4.73 -6.73
C ALA A 120 -1.33 4.74 -7.43
N PHE A 121 -2.33 5.33 -6.77
CA PHE A 121 -3.66 5.50 -7.35
C PHE A 121 -3.78 6.89 -7.99
N ALA A 122 -3.72 6.94 -9.32
CA ALA A 122 -3.63 8.18 -10.09
C ALA A 122 -4.99 8.64 -10.63
N LEU A 123 -5.89 9.11 -9.74
CA LEU A 123 -7.23 9.56 -10.11
C LEU A 123 -7.33 11.08 -10.30
N THR A 124 -7.01 11.82 -9.24
CA THR A 124 -7.25 13.26 -9.10
C THR A 124 -6.51 14.09 -10.17
N GLU A 125 -7.17 15.10 -10.70
CA GLU A 125 -6.58 16.14 -11.56
C GLU A 125 -6.80 17.52 -10.95
N ALA A 126 -5.99 18.52 -11.33
CA ALA A 126 -6.01 19.85 -10.73
C ALA A 126 -7.40 20.53 -10.72
N LYS A 127 -8.27 20.20 -11.69
CA LYS A 127 -9.63 20.73 -11.81
C LYS A 127 -10.73 19.66 -11.68
N ALA A 128 -10.38 18.42 -11.33
CA ALA A 128 -11.30 17.29 -11.27
C ALA A 128 -11.05 16.43 -10.01
N GLY A 129 -11.30 17.01 -8.84
CA GLY A 129 -11.04 16.37 -7.55
C GLY A 129 -11.92 15.15 -7.24
N THR A 130 -13.17 15.15 -7.72
CA THR A 130 -14.10 14.02 -7.50
C THR A 130 -13.78 12.80 -8.37
N GLY A 131 -12.93 12.97 -9.39
CA GLY A 131 -12.61 11.94 -10.37
C GLY A 131 -13.70 11.69 -11.43
N ARG A 132 -14.87 12.34 -11.36
CA ARG A 132 -15.97 12.13 -12.32
C ARG A 132 -15.81 12.89 -13.63
N ASP A 133 -15.05 13.98 -13.61
CA ASP A 133 -14.92 14.95 -14.69
C ASP A 133 -13.47 15.09 -15.20
N ILE A 134 -12.68 14.03 -15.00
CA ILE A 134 -11.29 13.94 -15.47
C ILE A 134 -11.18 14.18 -16.98
N LYS A 135 -10.06 14.79 -17.38
CA LYS A 135 -9.73 15.15 -18.76
C LYS A 135 -8.60 14.30 -19.33
N SER A 136 -7.91 13.50 -18.51
CA SER A 136 -6.95 12.52 -19.01
C SER A 136 -7.61 11.59 -20.02
N THR A 137 -6.95 11.38 -21.15
CA THR A 137 -7.44 10.54 -22.24
C THR A 137 -6.61 9.27 -22.36
N ALA A 138 -7.24 8.19 -22.81
CA ALA A 138 -6.58 6.95 -23.19
C ALA A 138 -7.07 6.55 -24.59
N VAL A 139 -6.22 6.71 -25.60
CA VAL A 139 -6.57 6.41 -27.00
C VAL A 139 -5.87 5.13 -27.43
N ARG A 140 -6.64 4.12 -27.85
CA ARG A 140 -6.10 2.85 -28.33
C ARG A 140 -5.37 3.05 -29.67
N GLN A 141 -4.12 2.61 -29.75
CA GLN A 141 -3.31 2.63 -30.97
C GLN A 141 -2.63 1.26 -31.14
N GLY A 142 -3.21 0.41 -31.99
CA GLY A 142 -2.80 -0.99 -32.12
C GLY A 142 -3.05 -1.75 -30.81
N ASP A 143 -1.99 -2.34 -30.26
CA ASP A 143 -2.04 -3.11 -29.01
C ASP A 143 -1.76 -2.26 -27.76
N ASN A 144 -1.51 -0.96 -27.92
CA ASN A 144 -1.18 -0.03 -26.84
C ASN A 144 -2.26 1.04 -26.64
N TYR A 145 -2.16 1.76 -25.53
CA TYR A 145 -2.92 3.00 -25.28
C TYR A 145 -1.97 4.18 -25.16
N ILE A 146 -2.29 5.28 -25.84
CA ILE A 146 -1.61 6.58 -25.64
C ILE A 146 -2.38 7.34 -24.56
N LEU A 147 -1.71 7.60 -23.45
CA LEU A 147 -2.24 8.35 -22.32
C LEU A 147 -1.81 9.82 -22.43
N ASN A 148 -2.76 10.76 -22.37
CA ASN A 148 -2.47 12.20 -22.31
C ASN A 148 -3.27 12.86 -21.19
N GLY A 149 -2.59 13.54 -20.28
CA GLY A 149 -3.20 14.26 -19.16
C GLY A 149 -2.20 14.49 -18.03
N GLU A 150 -2.67 15.13 -16.96
CA GLU A 150 -1.87 15.40 -15.76
C GLU A 150 -2.66 14.96 -14.53
N LYS A 151 -1.96 14.36 -13.57
CA LYS A 151 -2.52 13.91 -12.29
C LYS A 151 -1.95 14.74 -11.15
N HIS A 152 -2.75 14.92 -10.11
CA HIS A 152 -2.45 15.85 -9.01
C HIS A 152 -2.69 15.18 -7.66
N LEU A 153 -1.86 15.49 -6.66
CA LEU A 153 -1.92 14.94 -5.30
C LEU A 153 -1.81 13.41 -5.25
N ILE A 154 -0.91 12.84 -6.04
CA ILE A 154 -0.69 11.39 -6.06
C ILE A 154 0.21 11.01 -4.89
N THR A 155 -0.34 10.24 -3.94
CA THR A 155 0.44 9.72 -2.81
C THR A 155 1.37 8.60 -3.31
N CYS A 156 2.63 8.64 -2.87
CA CYS A 156 3.68 7.69 -3.28
C CYS A 156 4.04 7.73 -4.78
N SER A 157 3.95 8.91 -5.42
CA SER A 157 4.45 9.16 -6.79
C SER A 157 5.91 9.57 -6.83
#